data_AF-A0A2M9Z9J1-F1
#
_entry.id   AF-A0A2M9Z9J1-F1
#
_cell.length_a   1.000
_cell.length_b   1.000
_cell.length_c   1.000
_cell.angle_alpha   90.00
_cell.angle_beta   90.00
_cell.angle_gamma   90.00
#
_symmetry.space_group_name_H-M   'P 1'
#
loop_
_entity.id
_entity.type
_entity.pdbx_description
1 polymer ?
#
loop_
_entity_poly.entity_id
_entity_poly.type
_entity_poly.pdbx_seq_one_letter_code
_entity_poly.pdbx_strand_id
1 'polypeptide(L)'
;MFKTILSLIFLPIRILFQFFRILSWAIRKGDHFYLEIPSSFSFDKRSFFVRVLVGKEDSPFLLDFLLGLKALSTVPGLKKISFQISNPEYGFGEVWNLCKAIESLNEKGIHTSGYCLGGGTKALLLLSHCKSRYASSASEFFPVLPSAEPFFFGGTAKKLGVGVEAYASGAFKAFGETFQRTSFSQPAKKNIESLLSDQKALLEEGFLKSSGLDLKILEEPILSAERLKKLGFLTDLLEEDQFEENYLFETYKKEKEDSKPDYRDLKPKGLRLYSKKKNFTYLSRPVPTVIVLPVQGNILPDLGREEEFRSRQVSFRYYQETFKELREDPRISAVVLEMNSPGGSALVSELLYREIKKLSEKKPVITYVLNVAASGGYYLACGTKEIHGTPYSVVGSIGAVMLRFEMKNLYEKLGIKKERIGFYPHRDILSEYGKLSPKSEQFLKREVLHSRDVFYSRVTEARKTSTKELEAKWGEGRVFLGETFRKAGFLDSCSSVLEILQKVKEDLKAEKIDVRYLPGTYNWKDFIQDMKPGLQSIGLNLPFWNGKNPKYNPNEVLYLSDIASELSQ
;
A
#
# COMPACT_ATOMS: atom_id res chain seq x y z
N MET A 1 34.16 7.42 -14.56
CA MET A 1 35.11 8.24 -15.34
C MET A 1 34.42 8.97 -16.50
N PHE A 2 33.70 8.30 -17.41
CA PHE A 2 33.01 8.94 -18.56
C PHE A 2 32.02 10.06 -18.18
N LYS A 3 31.10 9.83 -17.22
CA LYS A 3 30.16 10.87 -16.74
C LYS A 3 30.85 12.12 -16.18
N THR A 4 32.01 11.94 -15.54
CA THR A 4 32.79 13.03 -14.94
C THR A 4 33.46 13.87 -16.01
N ILE A 5 34.05 13.23 -17.02
CA ILE A 5 34.63 13.89 -18.20
C ILE A 5 33.55 14.65 -18.97
N LEU A 6 32.40 14.01 -19.21
CA LEU A 6 31.24 14.65 -19.85
C LEU A 6 30.74 15.85 -19.03
N SER A 7 30.70 15.73 -17.69
CA SER A 7 30.29 16.84 -16.82
C SER A 7 31.23 18.04 -16.87
N LEU A 8 32.53 17.82 -17.10
CA LEU A 8 33.54 18.87 -17.27
C LEU A 8 33.43 19.54 -18.66
N ILE A 9 33.29 18.75 -19.73
CA ILE A 9 33.13 19.25 -21.10
C ILE A 9 31.89 20.15 -21.22
N PHE A 10 30.76 19.71 -20.67
CA PHE A 10 29.51 20.49 -20.71
C PHE A 10 29.36 21.47 -19.54
N LEU A 11 30.37 21.65 -18.70
CA LEU A 11 30.28 22.51 -17.51
C LEU A 11 29.86 23.95 -17.85
N PRO A 12 30.42 24.63 -18.89
CA PRO A 12 30.00 25.99 -19.23
C PRO A 12 28.52 26.08 -19.62
N ILE A 13 28.04 25.12 -20.43
CA ILE A 13 26.63 25.03 -20.86
C ILE A 13 25.72 24.75 -19.65
N ARG A 14 26.15 23.88 -18.73
CA ARG A 14 25.43 23.55 -17.50
C ARG A 14 25.32 24.75 -16.56
N ILE A 15 26.37 25.54 -16.42
CA ILE A 15 26.37 26.79 -15.63
C ILE A 15 25.41 27.81 -16.23
N LEU A 16 25.42 27.98 -17.56
CA LEU A 16 24.49 28.86 -18.25
C LEU A 16 23.02 28.43 -18.04
N PHE A 17 22.73 27.13 -18.19
CA PHE A 17 21.41 26.58 -17.89
C PHE A 17 21.02 26.75 -16.42
N GLN A 18 21.97 26.61 -15.50
CA GLN A 18 21.72 26.83 -14.07
C GLN A 18 21.43 28.29 -13.77
N PHE A 19 22.14 29.24 -14.40
CA PHE A 19 21.84 30.66 -14.30
C PHE A 19 20.42 30.95 -14.82
N PHE A 20 20.05 30.40 -15.98
CA PHE A 20 18.69 30.51 -16.51
C PHE A 20 17.64 29.93 -15.55
N ARG A 21 17.91 28.79 -14.91
CA ARG A 21 17.03 28.21 -13.88
C ARG A 21 16.89 29.11 -12.65
N ILE A 22 17.99 29.73 -12.19
CA ILE A 22 17.98 30.66 -11.06
C ILE A 22 17.10 31.88 -11.38
N LEU A 23 17.28 32.47 -12.57
CA LEU A 23 16.50 33.62 -13.04
C LEU A 23 15.02 33.24 -13.26
N SER A 24 14.78 32.12 -13.95
CA SER A 24 13.45 31.56 -14.17
C SER A 24 12.71 31.24 -12.88
N TRP A 25 13.42 30.75 -11.86
CA TRP A 25 12.85 30.53 -10.53
C TRP A 25 12.50 31.84 -9.86
N ALA A 26 13.37 32.85 -9.93
CA ALA A 26 13.11 34.16 -9.32
C ALA A 26 11.81 34.82 -9.79
N ILE A 27 11.46 34.62 -11.07
CA ILE A 27 10.22 35.14 -11.68
C ILE A 27 9.00 34.28 -11.30
N ARG A 28 9.18 32.96 -11.15
CA ARG A 28 8.10 32.00 -10.90
C ARG A 28 8.01 31.54 -9.44
N LYS A 29 8.58 32.30 -8.52
CA LYS A 29 8.44 32.03 -7.08
C LYS A 29 6.97 32.23 -6.73
N GLY A 30 6.35 31.19 -6.19
CA GLY A 30 5.06 31.26 -5.56
C GLY A 30 5.16 30.95 -4.07
N ASP A 31 4.26 31.52 -3.29
CA ASP A 31 4.14 31.28 -1.85
C ASP A 31 2.92 30.42 -1.49
N HIS A 32 2.11 30.03 -2.48
CA HIS A 32 0.94 29.18 -2.35
C HIS A 32 1.02 28.01 -3.35
N PHE A 33 0.49 26.85 -2.99
CA PHE A 33 0.40 25.68 -3.87
C PHE A 33 -0.93 24.97 -3.67
N TYR A 34 -1.61 24.63 -4.77
CA TYR A 34 -2.84 23.82 -4.74
C TYR A 34 -2.59 22.41 -5.25
N LEU A 35 -3.19 21.43 -4.60
CA LEU A 35 -3.02 20.02 -4.92
C LEU A 35 -4.29 19.23 -4.67
N GLU A 36 -4.58 18.27 -5.52
CA GLU A 36 -5.55 17.21 -5.24
C GLU A 36 -4.87 15.99 -4.58
N ILE A 37 -5.42 15.54 -3.45
CA ILE A 37 -5.18 14.20 -2.92
C ILE A 37 -6.19 13.27 -3.60
N PRO A 38 -5.74 12.36 -4.49
CA PRO A 38 -6.64 11.53 -5.28
C PRO A 38 -7.40 10.52 -4.42
N SER A 39 -8.50 9.97 -4.94
CA SER A 39 -9.25 8.89 -4.27
C SER A 39 -8.48 7.57 -4.20
N SER A 40 -7.55 7.34 -5.14
CA SER A 40 -6.76 6.11 -5.24
C SER A 40 -5.30 6.41 -5.58
N PHE A 41 -4.39 5.52 -5.20
CA PHE A 41 -3.00 5.51 -5.68
C PHE A 41 -2.76 4.27 -6.55
N SER A 42 -1.93 4.40 -7.57
CA SER A 42 -1.54 3.26 -8.39
C SER A 42 -0.56 2.37 -7.64
N PHE A 43 -0.58 1.09 -7.99
CA PHE A 43 0.31 0.06 -7.45
C PHE A 43 1.17 -0.58 -8.54
N ASP A 44 0.69 -0.51 -9.77
CA ASP A 44 1.29 -1.03 -10.99
C ASP A 44 1.37 0.06 -12.04
N LYS A 45 2.38 -0.04 -12.90
CA LYS A 45 2.52 0.85 -14.05
C LYS A 45 1.79 0.25 -15.24
N ARG A 46 0.79 0.95 -15.79
CA ARG A 46 0.08 0.47 -16.97
C ARG A 46 0.96 0.54 -18.22
N SER A 47 0.94 -0.53 -19.00
CA SER A 47 1.61 -0.57 -20.31
C SER A 47 0.97 0.43 -21.28
N PHE A 48 1.73 0.82 -22.31
CA PHE A 48 1.27 1.80 -23.30
C PHE A 48 -0.10 1.45 -23.90
N PHE A 49 -0.29 0.20 -24.36
CA PHE A 49 -1.54 -0.25 -24.97
C PHE A 49 -2.74 -0.20 -24.01
N VAL A 50 -2.54 -0.54 -22.73
CA VAL A 50 -3.61 -0.48 -21.72
C VAL A 50 -4.04 0.97 -21.49
N ARG A 51 -3.08 1.91 -21.40
CA ARG A 51 -3.39 3.34 -21.22
C ARG A 51 -4.21 3.91 -22.37
N VAL A 52 -3.87 3.54 -23.60
CA VAL A 52 -4.63 3.95 -24.81
C VAL A 52 -6.10 3.49 -24.75
N LEU A 53 -6.37 2.31 -24.18
CA LEU A 53 -7.72 1.74 -24.15
C LEU A 53 -8.57 2.18 -22.96
N VAL A 54 -7.97 2.29 -21.77
CA VAL A 54 -8.71 2.63 -20.54
C VAL A 54 -8.99 4.13 -20.45
N GLY A 55 -8.27 4.98 -21.20
CA GLY A 55 -8.55 6.41 -21.33
C GLY A 55 -8.38 7.23 -20.05
N LYS A 56 -7.92 6.64 -18.94
CA LYS A 56 -7.61 7.33 -17.69
C LYS A 56 -6.09 7.39 -17.50
N GLU A 57 -5.59 8.61 -17.26
CA GLU A 57 -4.26 8.84 -16.70
C GLU A 57 -4.06 7.97 -15.44
N ASP A 58 -2.86 7.47 -15.23
CA ASP A 58 -2.56 6.64 -14.07
C ASP A 58 -2.67 7.51 -12.81
N SER A 59 -3.40 7.04 -11.79
CA SER A 59 -3.32 7.64 -10.45
C SER A 59 -1.85 7.68 -10.02
N PRO A 60 -1.39 8.70 -9.28
CA PRO A 60 0.00 8.76 -8.84
C PRO A 60 0.35 7.56 -7.94
N PHE A 61 1.64 7.24 -7.84
CA PHE A 61 2.13 6.35 -6.77
C PHE A 61 2.16 7.13 -5.46
N LEU A 62 1.80 6.48 -4.34
CA LEU A 62 1.81 7.12 -3.03
C LEU A 62 3.21 7.65 -2.68
N LEU A 63 4.26 6.84 -2.89
CA LEU A 63 5.62 7.24 -2.55
C LEU A 63 6.03 8.51 -3.29
N ASP A 64 5.75 8.57 -4.58
CA ASP A 64 6.04 9.75 -5.40
C ASP A 64 5.27 10.96 -4.86
N PHE A 65 3.98 10.81 -4.58
CA PHE A 65 3.16 11.88 -4.00
C PHE A 65 3.76 12.42 -2.68
N LEU A 66 4.15 11.53 -1.76
CA LEU A 66 4.76 11.89 -0.48
C LEU A 66 6.14 12.56 -0.64
N LEU A 67 6.98 12.08 -1.55
CA LEU A 67 8.27 12.72 -1.87
C LEU A 67 8.05 14.12 -2.44
N GLY A 68 7.00 14.29 -3.22
CA GLY A 68 6.52 15.56 -3.72
C GLY A 68 6.16 16.56 -2.60
N LEU A 69 5.35 16.14 -1.63
CA LEU A 69 5.04 16.93 -0.43
C LEU A 69 6.30 17.26 0.37
N LYS A 70 7.20 16.29 0.54
CA LYS A 70 8.50 16.51 1.19
C LYS A 70 9.32 17.56 0.44
N ALA A 71 9.28 17.57 -0.89
CA ALA A 71 10.02 18.57 -1.66
C ALA A 71 9.40 19.97 -1.56
N LEU A 72 8.06 20.08 -1.61
CA LEU A 72 7.32 21.32 -1.34
C LEU A 72 7.70 21.92 0.02
N SER A 73 7.85 21.07 1.03
CA SER A 73 8.29 21.49 2.38
C SER A 73 9.67 22.15 2.44
N THR A 74 10.42 22.14 1.34
CA THR A 74 11.75 22.76 1.24
C THR A 74 11.77 23.97 0.32
N VAL A 75 10.64 24.36 -0.28
CA VAL A 75 10.55 25.52 -1.16
C VAL A 75 10.64 26.80 -0.32
N PRO A 76 11.65 27.67 -0.55
CA PRO A 76 11.81 28.89 0.24
C PRO A 76 10.67 29.86 -0.02
N GLY A 77 10.04 30.34 1.06
CA GLY A 77 8.94 31.29 1.00
C GLY A 77 7.58 30.69 0.68
N LEU A 78 7.45 29.35 0.55
CA LEU A 78 6.15 28.69 0.50
C LEU A 78 5.48 28.85 1.87
N LYS A 79 4.33 29.54 1.90
CA LYS A 79 3.58 29.84 3.11
C LYS A 79 2.37 28.93 3.27
N LYS A 80 1.73 28.51 2.19
CA LYS A 80 0.48 27.76 2.24
C LYS A 80 0.38 26.66 1.19
N ILE A 81 -0.26 25.55 1.56
CA ILE A 81 -0.65 24.47 0.65
C ILE A 81 -2.13 24.15 0.86
N SER A 82 -2.88 24.08 -0.23
CA SER A 82 -4.30 23.75 -0.22
C SER A 82 -4.55 22.40 -0.86
N PHE A 83 -5.29 21.54 -0.16
CA PHE A 83 -5.60 20.18 -0.55
C PHE A 83 -7.08 20.05 -0.92
N GLN A 84 -7.36 19.69 -2.17
CA GLN A 84 -8.63 19.09 -2.56
C GLN A 84 -8.56 17.61 -2.19
N ILE A 85 -9.39 17.17 -1.25
CA ILE A 85 -9.33 15.80 -0.73
C ILE A 85 -10.50 15.02 -1.31
N SER A 86 -10.19 14.21 -2.32
CA SER A 86 -11.12 13.24 -2.89
C SER A 86 -11.39 12.11 -1.90
N ASN A 87 -12.58 11.49 -1.96
CA ASN A 87 -12.97 10.44 -1.02
C ASN A 87 -11.99 9.24 -1.10
N PRO A 88 -11.24 8.91 -0.02
CA PRO A 88 -10.22 7.88 -0.09
C PRO A 88 -10.75 6.46 -0.25
N GLU A 89 -10.24 5.72 -1.23
CA GLU A 89 -10.51 4.29 -1.46
C GLU A 89 -9.40 3.39 -0.90
N TYR A 90 -8.20 3.93 -0.67
CA TYR A 90 -7.04 3.23 -0.11
C TYR A 90 -7.14 2.95 1.40
N GLY A 91 -6.23 2.14 1.94
CA GLY A 91 -6.22 1.72 3.34
C GLY A 91 -5.81 2.81 4.33
N PHE A 92 -5.87 2.47 5.63
CA PHE A 92 -5.43 3.38 6.70
C PHE A 92 -3.92 3.61 6.70
N GLY A 93 -3.13 2.72 6.10
CA GLY A 93 -1.70 2.90 5.97
C GLY A 93 -1.35 4.11 5.10
N GLU A 94 -2.01 4.26 3.96
CA GLU A 94 -1.85 5.41 3.07
C GLU A 94 -2.37 6.70 3.72
N VAL A 95 -3.56 6.66 4.34
CA VAL A 95 -4.13 7.79 5.09
C VAL A 95 -3.14 8.29 6.14
N TRP A 96 -2.57 7.38 6.93
CA TRP A 96 -1.66 7.74 7.99
C TRP A 96 -0.35 8.37 7.46
N ASN A 97 0.20 7.87 6.36
CA ASN A 97 1.37 8.49 5.72
C ASN A 97 1.07 9.92 5.23
N LEU A 98 -0.11 10.13 4.65
CA LEU A 98 -0.55 11.46 4.21
C LEU A 98 -0.74 12.40 5.42
N CYS A 99 -1.40 11.94 6.48
CA CYS A 99 -1.55 12.69 7.73
C CYS A 99 -0.18 13.12 8.30
N LYS A 100 0.80 12.21 8.34
CA LYS A 100 2.18 12.51 8.78
C LYS A 100 2.87 13.53 7.86
N ALA A 101 2.65 13.44 6.55
CA ALA A 101 3.19 14.42 5.60
C ALA A 101 2.57 15.82 5.80
N ILE A 102 1.25 15.90 6.01
CA ILE A 102 0.55 17.16 6.31
C ILE A 102 1.01 17.74 7.66
N GLU A 103 1.15 16.91 8.70
CA GLU A 103 1.69 17.31 10.01
C GLU A 103 3.10 17.91 9.85
N SER A 104 3.98 17.24 9.08
CA SER A 104 5.34 17.73 8.84
C SER A 104 5.38 19.06 8.07
N LEU A 105 4.43 19.31 7.16
CA LEU A 105 4.29 20.61 6.50
C LEU A 105 3.92 21.70 7.50
N ASN A 106 2.94 21.41 8.37
CA ASN A 106 2.49 22.32 9.42
C ASN A 106 3.58 22.67 10.43
N GLU A 107 4.38 21.69 10.85
CA GLU A 107 5.53 21.86 11.76
C GLU A 107 6.61 22.78 11.16
N LYS A 108 6.74 22.79 9.83
CA LYS A 108 7.65 23.70 9.11
C LYS A 108 7.10 25.11 8.90
N GLY A 109 5.94 25.41 9.47
CA GLY A 109 5.30 26.72 9.37
C GLY A 109 4.52 26.93 8.07
N ILE A 110 4.38 25.90 7.22
CA ILE A 110 3.51 25.98 6.05
C ILE A 110 2.07 25.78 6.52
N HIS A 111 1.18 26.72 6.22
CA HIS A 111 -0.23 26.61 6.53
C HIS A 111 -0.92 25.62 5.59
N THR A 112 -1.53 24.57 6.12
CA THR A 112 -2.29 23.63 5.29
C THR A 112 -3.79 23.87 5.40
N SER A 113 -4.47 23.97 4.26
CA SER A 113 -5.93 23.99 4.19
C SER A 113 -6.45 22.80 3.40
N GLY A 114 -7.52 22.16 3.88
CA GLY A 114 -8.16 21.04 3.21
C GLY A 114 -9.61 21.35 2.86
N TYR A 115 -10.06 20.80 1.74
CA TYR A 115 -11.45 20.81 1.30
C TYR A 115 -11.91 19.40 0.98
N CYS A 116 -13.10 19.04 1.44
CA CYS A 116 -13.77 17.80 1.05
C CYS A 116 -15.20 18.14 0.58
N LEU A 117 -15.59 17.66 -0.61
CA LEU A 117 -16.98 17.72 -1.05
C LEU A 117 -17.89 16.76 -0.26
N GLY A 118 -17.30 15.70 0.29
CA GLY A 118 -17.94 14.70 1.13
C GLY A 118 -16.95 13.56 1.40
N GLY A 119 -17.41 12.49 2.05
CA GLY A 119 -16.60 11.29 2.24
C GLY A 119 -16.87 10.59 3.57
N GLY A 120 -15.97 9.70 3.97
CA GLY A 120 -16.09 8.96 5.24
C GLY A 120 -15.00 9.29 6.26
N THR A 121 -14.80 8.37 7.20
CA THR A 121 -13.81 8.46 8.29
C THR A 121 -12.40 8.84 7.78
N LYS A 122 -11.95 8.24 6.68
CA LYS A 122 -10.63 8.51 6.10
C LYS A 122 -10.48 9.94 5.57
N ALA A 123 -11.53 10.49 4.94
CA ALA A 123 -11.55 11.86 4.47
C ALA A 123 -11.52 12.84 5.66
N LEU A 124 -12.33 12.56 6.69
CA LEU A 124 -12.35 13.36 7.93
C LEU A 124 -11.00 13.31 8.67
N LEU A 125 -10.29 12.19 8.67
CA LEU A 125 -8.94 12.09 9.25
C LEU A 125 -7.89 12.89 8.46
N LEU A 126 -7.93 12.90 7.13
CA LEU A 126 -7.03 13.74 6.35
C LEU A 126 -7.32 15.23 6.59
N LEU A 127 -8.61 15.57 6.59
CA LEU A 127 -9.07 16.93 6.83
C LEU A 127 -8.71 17.40 8.25
N SER A 128 -8.80 16.53 9.27
CA SER A 128 -8.46 16.89 10.65
C SER A 128 -7.01 17.30 10.84
N HIS A 129 -6.08 16.81 9.99
CA HIS A 129 -4.67 17.19 10.02
C HIS A 129 -4.37 18.53 9.30
N CYS A 130 -5.34 19.11 8.59
CA CYS A 130 -5.20 20.45 8.02
C CYS A 130 -5.46 21.54 9.07
N LYS A 131 -4.76 22.67 8.99
CA LYS A 131 -4.98 23.82 9.90
C LYS A 131 -6.31 24.52 9.63
N SER A 132 -6.69 24.62 8.36
CA SER A 132 -8.01 25.13 7.96
C SER A 132 -8.78 24.05 7.21
N ARG A 133 -10.07 23.90 7.53
CA ARG A 133 -10.90 22.78 7.11
C ARG A 133 -12.21 23.30 6.51
N TYR A 134 -12.47 22.98 5.26
CA TYR A 134 -13.61 23.49 4.51
C TYR A 134 -14.40 22.35 3.87
N ALA A 135 -15.68 22.61 3.65
CA ALA A 135 -16.59 21.78 2.88
C ALA A 135 -17.73 22.65 2.33
N SER A 136 -18.42 22.19 1.29
CA SER A 136 -19.63 22.86 0.80
C SER A 136 -20.71 22.86 1.89
N SER A 137 -21.58 23.86 1.87
CA SER A 137 -22.76 23.88 2.74
C SER A 137 -23.66 22.65 2.56
N ALA A 138 -23.66 22.06 1.37
CA ALA A 138 -24.41 20.84 1.03
C ALA A 138 -23.64 19.53 1.30
N SER A 139 -22.40 19.59 1.78
CA SER A 139 -21.59 18.39 1.99
C SER A 139 -22.11 17.52 3.13
N GLU A 140 -22.12 16.21 2.88
CA GLU A 140 -22.42 15.17 3.85
C GLU A 140 -21.25 14.19 3.97
N PHE A 141 -21.03 13.74 5.20
CA PHE A 141 -20.01 12.74 5.51
C PHE A 141 -20.65 11.51 6.14
N PHE A 142 -20.21 10.34 5.68
CA PHE A 142 -20.71 9.03 6.09
C PHE A 142 -19.58 8.28 6.81
N PRO A 143 -19.25 8.66 8.06
CA PRO A 143 -18.20 7.98 8.79
C PRO A 143 -18.60 6.54 9.10
N VAL A 144 -17.61 5.65 9.09
CA VAL A 144 -17.75 4.25 9.46
C VAL A 144 -16.62 3.93 10.43
N LEU A 145 -16.99 3.45 11.62
CA LEU A 145 -16.04 2.92 12.59
C LEU A 145 -15.53 1.53 12.17
N PRO A 146 -14.36 1.09 12.66
CA PRO A 146 -13.83 -0.24 12.35
C PRO A 146 -14.87 -1.35 12.53
N SER A 147 -15.15 -2.07 11.45
CA SER A 147 -16.10 -3.19 11.40
C SER A 147 -15.62 -4.25 10.41
N ALA A 148 -16.16 -5.47 10.52
CA ALA A 148 -15.82 -6.57 9.62
C ALA A 148 -17.06 -7.41 9.31
N GLU A 149 -17.32 -7.63 8.01
CA GLU A 149 -18.45 -8.43 7.51
C GLU A 149 -17.95 -9.51 6.52
N PRO A 150 -17.31 -10.58 7.02
CA PRO A 150 -16.77 -11.62 6.15
C PRO A 150 -17.85 -12.61 5.69
N PHE A 151 -17.71 -13.10 4.45
CA PHE A 151 -18.55 -14.15 3.92
C PHE A 151 -18.29 -15.50 4.58
N PHE A 152 -19.37 -16.27 4.80
CA PHE A 152 -19.32 -17.67 5.19
C PHE A 152 -20.07 -18.54 4.18
N PHE A 153 -19.36 -19.51 3.62
CA PHE A 153 -19.82 -20.40 2.56
C PHE A 153 -20.17 -21.81 3.04
N GLY A 154 -19.96 -22.15 4.32
CA GLY A 154 -20.23 -23.51 4.82
C GLY A 154 -21.69 -23.95 4.67
N GLY A 155 -22.64 -23.02 4.82
CA GLY A 155 -24.05 -23.28 4.54
C GLY A 155 -24.31 -23.62 3.07
N THR A 156 -23.68 -22.87 2.16
CA THR A 156 -23.76 -23.13 0.71
C THR A 156 -23.10 -24.44 0.33
N ALA A 157 -21.90 -24.72 0.84
CA ALA A 157 -21.19 -25.97 0.61
C ALA A 157 -22.04 -27.19 1.03
N LYS A 158 -22.65 -27.14 2.23
CA LYS A 158 -23.58 -28.16 2.70
C LYS A 158 -24.79 -28.34 1.78
N LYS A 159 -25.41 -27.25 1.31
CA LYS A 159 -26.54 -27.29 0.37
C LYS A 159 -26.16 -27.97 -0.95
N LEU A 160 -24.97 -27.68 -1.47
CA LEU A 160 -24.46 -28.28 -2.70
C LEU A 160 -24.01 -29.73 -2.51
N GLY A 161 -23.81 -30.20 -1.27
CA GLY A 161 -23.24 -31.53 -1.01
C GLY A 161 -21.71 -31.55 -1.11
N VAL A 162 -21.09 -30.39 -0.93
CA VAL A 162 -19.64 -30.24 -0.84
C VAL A 162 -19.24 -30.28 0.63
N GLY A 163 -18.48 -31.30 1.03
CA GLY A 163 -17.81 -31.35 2.33
C GLY A 163 -16.57 -30.45 2.32
N VAL A 164 -16.32 -29.74 3.42
CA VAL A 164 -15.13 -28.90 3.57
C VAL A 164 -14.36 -29.35 4.80
N GLU A 165 -13.13 -29.79 4.58
CA GLU A 165 -12.20 -30.23 5.60
C GLU A 165 -11.11 -29.16 5.75
N ALA A 166 -11.15 -28.42 6.85
CA ALA A 166 -10.17 -27.40 7.19
C ALA A 166 -9.23 -27.92 8.30
N TYR A 167 -7.93 -27.92 8.01
CA TYR A 167 -6.88 -28.29 8.95
C TYR A 167 -6.08 -27.03 9.31
N ALA A 168 -6.31 -26.50 10.50
CA ALA A 168 -5.64 -25.31 11.01
C ALA A 168 -4.60 -25.67 12.07
N SER A 169 -3.48 -24.95 12.09
CA SER A 169 -2.41 -25.16 13.07
C SER A 169 -2.63 -24.43 14.40
N GLY A 170 -3.76 -23.74 14.58
CA GLY A 170 -4.07 -22.94 15.76
C GLY A 170 -5.51 -22.44 15.78
N ALA A 171 -6.02 -22.15 16.98
CA ALA A 171 -7.43 -21.85 17.22
C ALA A 171 -7.93 -20.54 16.60
N PHE A 172 -7.03 -19.63 16.23
CA PHE A 172 -7.35 -18.30 15.69
C PHE A 172 -7.18 -18.24 14.17
N LYS A 173 -6.65 -19.31 13.54
CA LYS A 173 -6.43 -19.38 12.08
C LYS A 173 -7.76 -19.62 11.35
N ALA A 174 -8.57 -18.58 11.24
CA ALA A 174 -9.97 -18.65 10.82
C ALA A 174 -10.20 -18.77 9.30
N PHE A 175 -9.16 -18.72 8.46
CA PHE A 175 -9.34 -18.76 7.00
C PHE A 175 -10.12 -20.01 6.52
N GLY A 176 -9.93 -21.17 7.15
CA GLY A 176 -10.70 -22.36 6.79
C GLY A 176 -12.14 -22.34 7.27
N GLU A 177 -12.44 -21.56 8.32
CA GLU A 177 -13.78 -21.46 8.88
C GLU A 177 -14.76 -20.78 7.92
N THR A 178 -14.29 -19.86 7.08
CA THR A 178 -15.14 -19.17 6.09
C THR A 178 -15.73 -20.15 5.07
N PHE A 179 -15.06 -21.27 4.78
CA PHE A 179 -15.57 -22.30 3.87
C PHE A 179 -16.28 -23.44 4.60
N GLN A 180 -15.87 -23.75 5.83
CA GLN A 180 -16.38 -24.89 6.59
C GLN A 180 -17.63 -24.55 7.43
N ARG A 181 -17.74 -23.31 7.92
CA ARG A 181 -18.73 -22.89 8.92
C ARG A 181 -19.67 -21.84 8.34
N THR A 182 -20.69 -21.49 9.13
CA THR A 182 -21.61 -20.36 8.86
C THR A 182 -21.28 -19.12 9.69
N SER A 183 -20.31 -19.22 10.60
CA SER A 183 -19.82 -18.15 11.46
C SER A 183 -18.47 -18.52 12.06
N PHE A 184 -17.76 -17.52 12.59
CA PHE A 184 -16.51 -17.70 13.31
C PHE A 184 -16.65 -18.63 14.51
N SER A 185 -15.58 -19.36 14.84
CA SER A 185 -15.40 -19.92 16.17
C SER A 185 -15.24 -18.81 17.22
N GLN A 186 -15.52 -19.14 18.49
CA GLN A 186 -15.40 -18.17 19.59
C GLN A 186 -13.98 -17.57 19.71
N PRO A 187 -12.88 -18.36 19.62
CA PRO A 187 -11.53 -17.81 19.66
C PRO A 187 -11.25 -16.85 18.49
N ALA A 188 -11.58 -17.25 17.26
CA ALA A 188 -11.41 -16.41 16.08
C ALA A 188 -12.19 -15.10 16.19
N LYS A 189 -13.47 -15.18 16.59
CA LYS A 189 -14.34 -14.01 16.78
C LYS A 189 -13.74 -13.03 17.77
N LYS A 190 -13.29 -13.51 18.95
CA LYS A 190 -12.66 -12.67 19.97
C LYS A 190 -11.39 -11.97 19.48
N ASN A 191 -10.58 -12.63 18.65
CA ASN A 191 -9.37 -11.98 18.11
C ASN A 191 -9.70 -10.89 17.09
N ILE A 192 -10.71 -11.09 16.23
CA ILE A 192 -11.19 -10.05 15.33
C ILE A 192 -11.83 -8.88 16.11
N GLU A 193 -12.64 -9.16 17.12
CA GLU A 193 -13.21 -8.13 18.01
C GLU A 193 -12.10 -7.31 18.70
N SER A 194 -11.06 -7.97 19.20
CA SER A 194 -9.88 -7.30 19.78
C SER A 194 -9.14 -6.43 18.75
N LEU A 195 -8.94 -6.92 17.52
CA LEU A 195 -8.29 -6.16 16.46
C LEU A 195 -9.06 -4.87 16.14
N LEU A 196 -10.38 -4.98 15.99
CA LEU A 196 -11.26 -3.85 15.72
C LEU A 196 -11.31 -2.86 16.89
N SER A 197 -11.29 -3.34 18.14
CA SER A 197 -11.21 -2.49 19.34
C SER A 197 -9.90 -1.72 19.39
N ASP A 198 -8.77 -2.37 19.12
CA ASP A 198 -7.46 -1.72 19.07
C ASP A 198 -7.45 -0.64 17.97
N GLN A 199 -8.11 -0.92 16.84
CA GLN A 199 -8.19 0.02 15.71
C GLN A 199 -9.04 1.24 16.08
N LYS A 200 -10.18 1.01 16.77
CA LYS A 200 -11.02 2.10 17.28
C LYS A 200 -10.22 2.99 18.24
N ALA A 201 -9.47 2.40 19.17
CA ALA A 201 -8.67 3.16 20.14
C ALA A 201 -7.59 4.02 19.47
N LEU A 202 -6.89 3.49 18.45
CA LEU A 202 -5.90 4.28 17.69
C LEU A 202 -6.55 5.42 16.91
N LEU A 203 -7.72 5.18 16.31
CA LEU A 203 -8.48 6.21 15.63
C LEU A 203 -8.93 7.29 16.60
N GLU A 204 -9.37 6.91 17.80
CA GLU A 204 -9.82 7.83 18.85
C GLU A 204 -8.69 8.76 19.30
N GLU A 205 -7.53 8.20 19.61
CA GLU A 205 -6.34 8.97 20.00
C GLU A 205 -5.91 9.93 18.87
N GLY A 206 -5.80 9.41 17.64
CA GLY A 206 -5.36 10.20 16.49
C GLY A 206 -6.35 11.30 16.09
N PHE A 207 -7.64 10.99 16.11
CA PHE A 207 -8.70 11.94 15.76
C PHE A 207 -8.85 13.01 16.82
N LEU A 208 -8.79 12.67 18.12
CA LEU A 208 -8.81 13.66 19.20
C LEU A 208 -7.61 14.60 19.12
N LYS A 209 -6.40 14.06 18.92
CA LYS A 209 -5.18 14.86 18.80
C LYS A 209 -5.23 15.85 17.63
N SER A 210 -5.76 15.43 16.48
CA SER A 210 -5.78 16.24 15.25
C SER A 210 -6.98 17.19 15.18
N SER A 211 -8.15 16.75 15.61
CA SER A 211 -9.40 17.50 15.47
C SER A 211 -9.80 18.31 16.70
N GLY A 212 -9.36 17.89 17.89
CA GLY A 212 -9.88 18.37 19.17
C GLY A 212 -11.22 17.75 19.59
N LEU A 213 -11.76 16.79 18.83
CA LEU A 213 -13.06 16.18 19.06
C LEU A 213 -12.97 14.70 19.43
N ASP A 214 -13.90 14.24 20.28
CA ASP A 214 -14.09 12.83 20.63
C ASP A 214 -14.55 12.04 19.39
N LEU A 215 -14.06 10.80 19.23
CA LEU A 215 -14.42 9.91 18.13
C LEU A 215 -15.92 9.59 18.07
N LYS A 216 -16.67 9.76 19.17
CA LYS A 216 -18.13 9.58 19.22
C LYS A 216 -18.90 10.32 18.14
N ILE A 217 -18.38 11.44 17.64
CA ILE A 217 -19.04 12.14 16.52
C ILE A 217 -19.14 11.25 15.27
N LEU A 218 -18.18 10.34 15.08
CA LEU A 218 -18.14 9.39 13.97
C LEU A 218 -19.09 8.19 14.16
N GLU A 219 -19.80 8.12 15.29
CA GLU A 219 -20.90 7.17 15.51
C GLU A 219 -22.22 7.72 14.90
N GLU A 220 -22.30 9.01 14.57
CA GLU A 220 -23.42 9.58 13.82
C GLU A 220 -23.37 9.06 12.36
N PRO A 221 -24.46 8.48 11.82
CA PRO A 221 -24.43 7.84 10.50
C PRO A 221 -24.23 8.83 9.34
N ILE A 222 -24.66 10.09 9.54
CA ILE A 222 -24.51 11.19 8.60
C ILE A 222 -24.09 12.42 9.39
N LEU A 223 -22.95 13.00 9.02
CA LEU A 223 -22.46 14.25 9.54
C LEU A 223 -22.57 15.31 8.44
N SER A 224 -23.48 16.27 8.60
CA SER A 224 -23.56 17.41 7.67
C SER A 224 -22.42 18.41 7.92
N ALA A 225 -22.05 19.16 6.89
CA ALA A 225 -21.06 20.22 7.02
C ALA A 225 -21.48 21.28 8.06
N GLU A 226 -22.75 21.65 8.13
CA GLU A 226 -23.27 22.54 9.17
C GLU A 226 -23.04 22.00 10.58
N ARG A 227 -23.27 20.69 10.78
CA ARG A 227 -23.04 20.02 12.06
C ARG A 227 -21.56 20.06 12.42
N LEU A 228 -20.68 19.72 11.48
CA LEU A 228 -19.24 19.76 11.66
C LEU A 228 -18.73 21.19 11.94
N LYS A 229 -19.31 22.22 11.32
CA LYS A 229 -19.01 23.63 11.63
C LYS A 229 -19.43 23.99 13.05
N LYS A 230 -20.66 23.63 13.46
CA LYS A 230 -21.17 23.89 14.82
C LYS A 230 -20.32 23.24 15.91
N LEU A 231 -19.74 22.07 15.61
CA LEU A 231 -18.82 21.35 16.51
C LEU A 231 -17.39 21.93 16.51
N GLY A 232 -17.09 22.93 15.69
CA GLY A 232 -15.74 23.48 15.55
C GLY A 232 -14.77 22.59 14.75
N PHE A 233 -15.30 21.55 14.08
CA PHE A 233 -14.49 20.77 13.14
C PHE A 233 -14.21 21.60 11.89
N LEU A 234 -15.22 22.04 11.14
CA LEU A 234 -14.95 22.90 9.98
C LEU A 234 -14.61 24.32 10.42
N THR A 235 -13.59 24.90 9.76
CA THR A 235 -13.22 26.31 9.92
C THR A 235 -14.31 27.20 9.35
N ASP A 236 -14.78 26.89 8.14
CA ASP A 236 -15.92 27.56 7.51
C ASP A 236 -16.59 26.65 6.47
N LEU A 237 -17.75 27.07 5.99
CA LEU A 237 -18.42 26.50 4.82
C LEU A 237 -18.03 27.32 3.61
N LEU A 238 -17.58 26.65 2.56
CA LEU A 238 -17.10 27.27 1.34
C LEU A 238 -17.49 26.39 0.18
N GLU A 239 -17.98 26.96 -0.93
CA GLU A 239 -18.28 26.16 -2.11
C GLU A 239 -17.00 25.73 -2.84
N GLU A 240 -17.05 24.68 -3.66
CA GLU A 240 -15.86 24.09 -4.28
C GLU A 240 -15.15 25.07 -5.22
N ASP A 241 -15.91 25.74 -6.09
CA ASP A 241 -15.41 26.78 -6.99
C ASP A 241 -14.77 27.93 -6.20
N GLN A 242 -15.38 28.29 -5.08
CA GLN A 242 -14.85 29.28 -4.16
C GLN A 242 -13.59 28.77 -3.46
N PHE A 243 -13.46 27.51 -3.09
CA PHE A 243 -12.21 26.99 -2.52
C PHE A 243 -11.09 26.93 -3.57
N GLU A 244 -11.42 26.57 -4.81
CA GLU A 244 -10.50 26.59 -5.95
C GLU A 244 -10.09 28.01 -6.36
N GLU A 245 -10.96 29.00 -6.22
CA GLU A 245 -10.60 30.40 -6.45
C GLU A 245 -9.89 30.99 -5.21
N ASN A 246 -10.39 30.69 -4.01
CA ASN A 246 -10.00 31.30 -2.73
C ASN A 246 -8.89 30.56 -1.99
N TYR A 247 -8.35 29.44 -2.49
CA TYR A 247 -7.07 28.95 -1.95
C TYR A 247 -5.96 29.98 -2.11
N LEU A 248 -6.10 30.87 -3.10
CA LEU A 248 -5.30 32.06 -3.28
C LEU A 248 -5.75 33.23 -2.39
N PHE A 249 -6.99 33.27 -1.90
CA PHE A 249 -7.59 34.48 -1.32
C PHE A 249 -8.42 34.21 -0.04
N GLU A 250 -7.78 34.13 1.13
CA GLU A 250 -8.49 33.83 2.40
C GLU A 250 -9.54 34.87 2.83
N THR A 251 -9.45 36.11 2.35
CA THR A 251 -10.34 37.22 2.69
C THR A 251 -11.22 37.68 1.53
N TYR A 252 -11.12 37.04 0.36
CA TYR A 252 -11.88 37.45 -0.81
C TYR A 252 -13.29 36.86 -0.75
N LYS A 253 -14.22 37.67 -0.26
CA LYS A 253 -15.60 37.57 -0.68
C LYS A 253 -15.68 38.20 -2.07
N LYS A 254 -16.37 37.55 -3.01
CA LYS A 254 -16.49 37.82 -4.46
C LYS A 254 -17.07 39.22 -4.83
N GLU A 255 -16.83 40.23 -4.00
CA GLU A 255 -17.51 41.52 -3.98
C GLU A 255 -16.77 42.63 -4.76
N LYS A 256 -15.42 42.63 -4.85
CA LYS A 256 -14.66 43.64 -5.64
C LYS A 256 -13.35 43.12 -6.22
N GLU A 257 -13.12 43.27 -7.53
CA GLU A 257 -11.91 42.78 -8.21
C GLU A 257 -10.60 43.46 -7.74
N ASP A 258 -10.68 44.72 -7.31
CA ASP A 258 -9.54 45.52 -6.85
C ASP A 258 -9.03 45.16 -5.44
N SER A 259 -9.71 44.28 -4.71
CA SER A 259 -9.30 43.82 -3.37
C SER A 259 -8.55 42.48 -3.37
N LYS A 260 -8.30 41.88 -4.55
CA LYS A 260 -7.50 40.66 -4.69
C LYS A 260 -6.07 40.92 -4.17
N PRO A 261 -5.61 40.24 -3.11
CA PRO A 261 -4.25 40.45 -2.62
C PRO A 261 -3.19 39.94 -3.63
N ASP A 262 -1.98 40.48 -3.55
CA ASP A 262 -0.86 40.13 -4.43
C ASP A 262 -0.31 38.73 -4.05
N TYR A 263 -0.75 37.70 -4.77
CA TYR A 263 -0.33 36.32 -4.58
C TYR A 263 0.39 35.78 -5.80
N ARG A 264 1.37 34.89 -5.54
CA ARG A 264 2.06 34.16 -6.61
C ARG A 264 1.83 32.67 -6.41
N ASP A 265 1.11 32.09 -7.36
CA ASP A 265 0.87 30.66 -7.38
C ASP A 265 2.11 29.89 -7.86
N LEU A 266 2.53 28.90 -7.08
CA LEU A 266 3.60 28.00 -7.46
C LEU A 266 3.03 26.88 -8.34
N LYS A 267 3.13 27.02 -9.66
CA LYS A 267 2.75 25.93 -10.57
C LYS A 267 3.72 24.74 -10.51
N PRO A 268 3.29 23.52 -10.90
CA PRO A 268 4.14 22.35 -11.12
C PRO A 268 5.49 22.62 -11.82
N LYS A 269 5.46 23.43 -12.89
CA LYS A 269 6.67 23.84 -13.63
C LYS A 269 7.64 24.63 -12.75
N GLY A 270 7.15 25.46 -11.84
CA GLY A 270 7.95 26.18 -10.85
C GLY A 270 8.63 25.21 -9.88
N LEU A 271 7.88 24.27 -9.31
CA LEU A 271 8.42 23.25 -8.41
C LEU A 271 9.52 22.41 -9.08
N ARG A 272 9.31 22.03 -10.34
CA ARG A 272 10.30 21.31 -11.17
C ARG A 272 11.58 22.14 -11.38
N LEU A 273 11.45 23.43 -11.65
CA LEU A 273 12.60 24.34 -11.77
C LEU A 273 13.35 24.46 -10.45
N TYR A 274 12.63 24.54 -9.33
CA TYR A 274 13.23 24.56 -8.00
C TYR A 274 14.02 23.29 -7.70
N SER A 275 13.46 22.11 -7.98
CA SER A 275 14.16 20.83 -7.87
C SER A 275 15.49 20.85 -8.60
N LYS A 276 15.44 21.15 -9.90
CA LYS A 276 16.58 21.13 -10.80
C LYS A 276 17.64 22.15 -10.40
N LYS A 277 17.20 23.27 -9.79
CA LYS A 277 18.11 24.26 -9.20
C LYS A 277 18.79 23.71 -7.94
N LYS A 278 18.03 23.12 -7.01
CA LYS A 278 18.51 22.61 -5.72
C LYS A 278 19.43 21.39 -5.86
N ASN A 279 19.14 20.51 -6.81
CA ASN A 279 19.90 19.29 -7.06
C ASN A 279 21.00 19.47 -8.12
N PHE A 280 21.24 20.71 -8.57
CA PHE A 280 22.36 21.00 -9.44
C PHE A 280 23.69 20.75 -8.72
N THR A 281 24.57 20.01 -9.38
CA THR A 281 25.94 19.78 -8.96
C THR A 281 26.88 20.14 -10.09
N TYR A 282 28.03 20.75 -9.76
CA TYR A 282 29.07 21.06 -10.75
C TYR A 282 29.77 19.78 -11.24
N LEU A 283 30.05 18.87 -10.30
CA LEU A 283 30.60 17.55 -10.57
C LEU A 283 29.58 16.49 -10.20
N SER A 284 29.24 15.62 -11.16
CA SER A 284 28.32 14.51 -10.91
C SER A 284 29.00 13.45 -10.03
N ARG A 285 28.66 13.45 -8.73
CA ARG A 285 29.07 12.40 -7.79
C ARG A 285 28.04 11.27 -7.77
N PRO A 286 28.46 10.01 -7.61
CA PRO A 286 27.52 8.91 -7.41
C PRO A 286 26.78 9.11 -6.08
N VAL A 287 25.47 8.93 -6.12
CA VAL A 287 24.58 9.00 -4.96
C VAL A 287 24.08 7.58 -4.70
N PRO A 288 24.03 7.09 -3.45
CA PRO A 288 23.49 5.77 -3.13
C PRO A 288 22.05 5.63 -3.62
N THR A 289 21.74 4.58 -4.37
CA THR A 289 20.37 4.31 -4.85
C THR A 289 19.65 3.39 -3.86
N VAL A 290 18.48 3.81 -3.42
CA VAL A 290 17.56 3.04 -2.57
C VAL A 290 16.36 2.61 -3.41
N ILE A 291 16.12 1.31 -3.48
CA ILE A 291 14.96 0.76 -4.16
C ILE A 291 13.82 0.60 -3.17
N VAL A 292 12.63 1.06 -3.54
CA VAL A 292 11.37 0.68 -2.88
C VAL A 292 10.65 -0.30 -3.79
N LEU A 293 10.54 -1.55 -3.35
CA LEU A 293 9.93 -2.64 -4.10
C LEU A 293 8.60 -3.04 -3.44
N PRO A 294 7.45 -2.80 -4.09
CA PRO A 294 6.16 -3.28 -3.60
C PRO A 294 6.09 -4.81 -3.63
N VAL A 295 5.58 -5.40 -2.54
CA VAL A 295 5.24 -6.82 -2.39
C VAL A 295 3.77 -6.93 -2.03
N GLN A 296 2.92 -7.10 -3.04
CA GLN A 296 1.48 -6.84 -2.90
C GLN A 296 0.60 -8.00 -3.35
N GLY A 297 -0.48 -8.21 -2.60
CA GLY A 297 -1.49 -9.22 -2.89
C GLY A 297 -1.14 -10.61 -2.37
N ASN A 298 -1.91 -11.60 -2.84
CA ASN A 298 -1.75 -12.99 -2.41
C ASN A 298 -0.44 -13.59 -2.94
N ILE A 299 0.17 -14.44 -2.12
CA ILE A 299 1.33 -15.27 -2.51
C ILE A 299 0.78 -16.54 -3.15
N LEU A 300 0.92 -16.70 -4.46
CA LEU A 300 0.39 -17.86 -5.16
C LEU A 300 1.45 -18.93 -5.40
N PRO A 301 1.06 -20.22 -5.54
CA PRO A 301 1.97 -21.28 -5.98
C PRO A 301 2.16 -21.21 -7.50
N ASP A 302 3.12 -20.43 -7.98
CA ASP A 302 3.39 -20.14 -9.40
C ASP A 302 4.69 -20.80 -9.90
N LEU A 303 4.84 -22.10 -9.65
CA LEU A 303 6.12 -22.81 -9.87
C LEU A 303 6.33 -23.26 -11.32
N GLY A 304 5.31 -23.15 -12.17
CA GLY A 304 5.38 -23.44 -13.60
C GLY A 304 6.29 -22.45 -14.34
N ARG A 305 6.99 -22.91 -15.40
CA ARG A 305 7.84 -22.03 -16.23
C ARG A 305 7.04 -21.10 -17.15
N GLU A 306 5.76 -21.43 -17.39
CA GLU A 306 4.86 -20.71 -18.31
C GLU A 306 3.81 -19.87 -17.58
N GLU A 307 3.81 -19.83 -16.24
CA GLU A 307 2.84 -19.02 -15.50
C GLU A 307 3.32 -17.57 -15.45
N GLU A 308 2.59 -16.72 -16.17
CA GLU A 308 2.91 -15.32 -16.40
C GLU A 308 2.61 -14.47 -15.15
N PHE A 309 3.53 -13.56 -14.84
CA PHE A 309 3.37 -12.55 -13.80
C PHE A 309 1.99 -11.89 -13.89
N ARG A 310 1.18 -12.04 -12.85
CA ARG A 310 -0.05 -11.26 -12.66
C ARG A 310 0.32 -10.00 -11.89
N SER A 311 0.04 -8.84 -12.47
CA SER A 311 0.05 -7.59 -11.71
C SER A 311 -0.79 -7.75 -10.43
N ARG A 312 -0.30 -7.25 -9.30
CA ARG A 312 -0.97 -7.29 -7.97
C ARG A 312 -0.99 -8.66 -7.26
N GLN A 313 -0.09 -9.57 -7.65
CA GLN A 313 0.13 -10.82 -6.93
C GLN A 313 1.62 -11.07 -6.69
N VAL A 314 1.92 -11.82 -5.64
CA VAL A 314 3.30 -12.20 -5.32
C VAL A 314 3.62 -13.53 -5.99
N SER A 315 4.47 -13.47 -7.00
CA SER A 315 4.93 -14.58 -7.84
C SER A 315 6.39 -14.94 -7.52
N PHE A 316 6.70 -16.21 -7.31
CA PHE A 316 8.04 -16.67 -7.00
C PHE A 316 9.05 -16.24 -8.07
N ARG A 317 8.75 -16.48 -9.36
CA ARG A 317 9.73 -16.29 -10.45
C ARG A 317 10.10 -14.82 -10.64
N TYR A 318 9.10 -13.95 -10.63
CA TYR A 318 9.33 -12.51 -10.75
C TYR A 318 10.18 -11.98 -9.60
N TYR A 319 9.80 -12.28 -8.35
CA TYR A 319 10.54 -11.77 -7.19
C TYR A 319 11.91 -12.45 -7.05
N GLN A 320 12.07 -13.72 -7.44
CA GLN A 320 13.38 -14.38 -7.47
C GLN A 320 14.34 -13.66 -8.42
N GLU A 321 13.94 -13.38 -9.67
CA GLU A 321 14.82 -12.68 -10.61
C GLU A 321 15.04 -11.23 -10.18
N THR A 322 14.00 -10.54 -9.71
CA THR A 322 14.11 -9.18 -9.17
C THR A 322 15.10 -9.13 -8.01
N PHE A 323 14.99 -10.02 -7.02
CA PHE A 323 15.93 -10.04 -5.90
C PHE A 323 17.36 -10.37 -6.33
N LYS A 324 17.54 -11.22 -7.34
CA LYS A 324 18.85 -11.51 -7.91
C LYS A 324 19.45 -10.27 -8.60
N GLU A 325 18.68 -9.57 -9.44
CA GLU A 325 19.11 -8.32 -10.07
C GLU A 325 19.46 -7.24 -9.03
N LEU A 326 18.59 -7.06 -8.03
CA LEU A 326 18.82 -6.13 -6.93
C LEU A 326 20.09 -6.49 -6.12
N ARG A 327 20.37 -7.77 -5.95
CA ARG A 327 21.55 -8.28 -5.24
C ARG A 327 22.83 -8.07 -6.04
N GLU A 328 22.79 -8.21 -7.36
CA GLU A 328 23.95 -8.18 -8.24
C GLU A 328 24.30 -6.78 -8.75
N ASP A 329 23.36 -5.84 -8.80
CA ASP A 329 23.62 -4.48 -9.29
C ASP A 329 24.42 -3.63 -8.27
N PRO A 330 25.68 -3.27 -8.53
CA PRO A 330 26.50 -2.50 -7.58
C PRO A 330 26.03 -1.07 -7.36
N ARG A 331 25.10 -0.55 -8.19
CA ARG A 331 24.53 0.80 -8.04
C ARG A 331 23.52 0.89 -6.90
N ILE A 332 22.93 -0.24 -6.52
CA ILE A 332 21.86 -0.31 -5.51
C ILE A 332 22.49 -0.50 -4.14
N SER A 333 22.21 0.43 -3.23
CA SER A 333 22.79 0.50 -1.90
C SER A 333 21.88 -0.06 -0.79
N ALA A 334 20.56 -0.02 -0.97
CA ALA A 334 19.60 -0.60 -0.04
C ALA A 334 18.26 -0.92 -0.72
N VAL A 335 17.47 -1.80 -0.11
CA VAL A 335 16.14 -2.19 -0.59
C VAL A 335 15.12 -2.06 0.55
N VAL A 336 14.01 -1.39 0.28
CA VAL A 336 12.82 -1.34 1.13
C VAL A 336 11.73 -2.18 0.47
N LEU A 337 11.29 -3.25 1.13
CA LEU A 337 10.17 -4.07 0.70
C LEU A 337 8.88 -3.45 1.25
N GLU A 338 8.11 -2.78 0.39
CA GLU A 338 6.80 -2.22 0.75
C GLU A 338 5.76 -3.35 0.74
N MET A 339 5.48 -3.90 1.91
CA MET A 339 4.64 -5.08 2.10
C MET A 339 3.16 -4.71 2.23
N ASN A 340 2.33 -5.34 1.39
CA ASN A 340 0.88 -5.32 1.48
C ASN A 340 0.30 -6.67 1.04
N SER A 341 0.54 -7.71 1.85
CA SER A 341 0.17 -9.10 1.55
C SER A 341 -0.50 -9.79 2.74
N PRO A 342 -1.67 -10.44 2.53
CA PRO A 342 -2.29 -11.31 3.52
C PRO A 342 -1.63 -12.71 3.59
N GLY A 343 -0.61 -12.96 2.76
CA GLY A 343 0.10 -14.22 2.65
C GLY A 343 -0.44 -15.12 1.53
N GLY A 344 -0.27 -16.44 1.69
CA GLY A 344 -0.70 -17.43 0.71
C GLY A 344 0.10 -18.73 0.79
N SER A 345 0.65 -19.17 -0.34
CA SER A 345 1.41 -20.42 -0.49
C SER A 345 2.62 -20.49 0.45
N ALA A 346 2.60 -21.45 1.37
CA ALA A 346 3.69 -21.68 2.32
C ALA A 346 5.02 -22.01 1.61
N LEU A 347 4.96 -22.79 0.53
CA LEU A 347 6.14 -23.14 -0.27
C LEU A 347 6.78 -21.90 -0.91
N VAL A 348 5.97 -21.07 -1.57
CA VAL A 348 6.50 -19.85 -2.21
C VAL A 348 6.98 -18.85 -1.18
N SER A 349 6.31 -18.74 -0.03
CA SER A 349 6.80 -17.94 1.10
C SER A 349 8.19 -18.38 1.58
N GLU A 350 8.44 -19.68 1.76
CA GLU A 350 9.79 -20.16 2.16
C GLU A 350 10.84 -19.93 1.07
N LEU A 351 10.49 -20.13 -0.19
CA LEU A 351 11.44 -19.89 -1.30
C LEU A 351 11.83 -18.41 -1.41
N LEU A 352 10.85 -17.51 -1.33
CA LEU A 352 11.09 -16.07 -1.36
C LEU A 352 11.81 -15.58 -0.09
N TYR A 353 11.47 -16.10 1.09
CA TYR A 353 12.19 -15.83 2.33
C TYR A 353 13.69 -16.10 2.18
N ARG A 354 14.06 -17.24 1.56
CA ARG A 354 15.46 -17.58 1.30
C ARG A 354 16.12 -16.61 0.33
N GLU A 355 15.43 -16.15 -0.73
CA GLU A 355 15.99 -15.14 -1.64
C GLU A 355 16.15 -13.77 -0.96
N ILE A 356 15.20 -13.38 -0.09
CA ILE A 356 15.32 -12.17 0.73
C ILE A 356 16.53 -12.28 1.66
N LYS A 357 16.74 -13.42 2.34
CA LYS A 357 17.92 -13.64 3.19
C LYS A 357 19.24 -13.51 2.40
N LYS A 358 19.33 -14.11 1.21
CA LYS A 358 20.51 -13.96 0.33
C LYS A 358 20.73 -12.52 -0.12
N LEU A 359 19.67 -11.73 -0.32
CA LEU A 359 19.78 -10.30 -0.62
C LEU A 359 20.26 -9.53 0.63
N SER A 360 19.68 -9.80 1.79
CA SER A 360 20.03 -9.22 3.10
C SER A 360 21.48 -9.47 3.53
N GLU A 361 22.07 -10.59 3.09
CA GLU A 361 23.50 -10.89 3.31
C GLU A 361 24.44 -9.93 2.57
N LYS A 362 24.02 -9.39 1.41
CA LYS A 362 24.84 -8.48 0.61
C LYS A 362 24.50 -7.01 0.80
N LYS A 363 23.24 -6.70 1.13
CA LYS A 363 22.72 -5.33 1.15
C LYS A 363 21.71 -5.15 2.29
N PRO A 364 21.59 -3.95 2.88
CA PRO A 364 20.50 -3.64 3.79
C PRO A 364 19.14 -3.85 3.11
N VAL A 365 18.33 -4.74 3.69
CA VAL A 365 16.93 -4.94 3.31
C VAL A 365 16.05 -4.68 4.52
N ILE A 366 15.05 -3.82 4.32
CA ILE A 366 14.09 -3.42 5.35
C ILE A 366 12.68 -3.73 4.84
N THR A 367 11.83 -4.29 5.68
CA THR A 367 10.39 -4.41 5.38
C THR A 367 9.66 -3.18 5.89
N TYR A 368 8.78 -2.62 5.06
CA TYR A 368 7.83 -1.58 5.42
C TYR A 368 6.40 -2.06 5.18
N VAL A 369 5.65 -2.35 6.24
CA VAL A 369 4.26 -2.82 6.16
C VAL A 369 3.32 -1.64 6.00
N LEU A 370 2.78 -1.47 4.79
CA LEU A 370 1.86 -0.38 4.49
C LEU A 370 0.49 -0.64 5.15
N ASN A 371 -0.19 -1.72 4.75
CA ASN A 371 -1.50 -2.10 5.29
C ASN A 371 -1.51 -3.52 5.89
N VAL A 372 -0.93 -4.51 5.22
CA VAL A 372 -1.00 -5.91 5.69
C VAL A 372 0.33 -6.62 5.50
N ALA A 373 0.80 -7.30 6.53
CA ALA A 373 1.82 -8.33 6.44
C ALA A 373 1.41 -9.46 7.37
N ALA A 374 0.48 -10.30 6.90
CA ALA A 374 -0.06 -11.41 7.66
C ALA A 374 0.33 -12.75 7.01
N SER A 375 0.43 -13.81 7.82
CA SER A 375 0.72 -15.16 7.34
C SER A 375 2.03 -15.17 6.51
N GLY A 376 1.99 -15.63 5.26
CA GLY A 376 3.12 -15.57 4.34
C GLY A 376 3.73 -14.17 4.16
N GLY A 377 2.96 -13.07 4.28
CA GLY A 377 3.52 -11.71 4.24
C GLY A 377 4.45 -11.41 5.42
N TYR A 378 4.04 -11.80 6.64
CA TYR A 378 4.90 -11.70 7.83
C TYR A 378 6.08 -12.68 7.77
N TYR A 379 5.88 -13.85 7.16
CA TYR A 379 6.95 -14.81 6.88
C TYR A 379 8.07 -14.18 6.06
N LEU A 380 7.73 -13.50 4.96
CA LEU A 380 8.70 -12.79 4.12
C LEU A 380 9.39 -11.66 4.89
N ALA A 381 8.63 -10.91 5.70
CA ALA A 381 9.16 -9.84 6.53
C ALA A 381 10.24 -10.34 7.51
N CYS A 382 10.10 -11.54 8.06
CA CYS A 382 11.12 -12.15 8.92
C CYS A 382 12.46 -12.43 8.19
N GLY A 383 12.51 -12.33 6.86
CA GLY A 383 13.74 -12.46 6.07
C GLY A 383 14.58 -11.18 6.03
N THR A 384 14.03 -10.04 6.43
CA THR A 384 14.71 -8.73 6.41
C THR A 384 15.41 -8.43 7.73
N LYS A 385 16.31 -7.45 7.71
CA LYS A 385 17.06 -7.04 8.92
C LYS A 385 16.16 -6.34 9.94
N GLU A 386 15.25 -5.52 9.44
CA GLU A 386 14.30 -4.74 10.22
C GLU A 386 12.92 -4.82 9.57
N ILE A 387 11.88 -4.76 10.39
CA ILE A 387 10.47 -4.78 10.02
C ILE A 387 9.80 -3.58 10.66
N HIS A 388 9.38 -2.63 9.84
CA HIS A 388 8.60 -1.46 10.27
C HIS A 388 7.22 -1.52 9.64
N GLY A 389 6.28 -0.74 10.15
CA GLY A 389 4.97 -0.62 9.54
C GLY A 389 4.24 0.64 9.92
N THR A 390 3.02 0.78 9.43
CA THR A 390 2.08 1.77 9.94
C THR A 390 1.44 1.26 11.25
N PRO A 391 1.03 2.14 12.17
CA PRO A 391 0.35 1.71 13.39
C PRO A 391 -0.96 0.95 13.11
N TYR A 392 -1.62 1.26 11.99
CA TYR A 392 -2.85 0.64 11.52
C TYR A 392 -2.64 -0.66 10.72
N SER A 393 -1.40 -1.05 10.44
CA SER A 393 -1.15 -2.26 9.65
C SER A 393 -1.65 -3.52 10.36
N VAL A 394 -2.16 -4.49 9.62
CA VAL A 394 -2.55 -5.80 10.16
C VAL A 394 -1.40 -6.79 9.95
N VAL A 395 -0.91 -7.32 11.05
CA VAL A 395 0.26 -8.22 11.09
C VAL A 395 -0.03 -9.50 11.87
N GLY A 396 0.92 -10.43 11.84
CA GLY A 396 0.79 -11.73 12.49
C GLY A 396 0.17 -12.79 11.59
N SER A 397 -0.93 -13.40 12.01
CA SER A 397 -1.50 -14.63 11.44
C SER A 397 -0.46 -15.76 11.34
N ILE A 398 0.39 -15.88 12.37
CA ILE A 398 1.50 -16.83 12.40
C ILE A 398 0.93 -18.23 12.65
N GLY A 399 0.87 -19.02 11.57
CA GLY A 399 0.28 -20.35 11.56
C GLY A 399 -0.03 -20.81 10.14
N ALA A 400 -0.34 -22.10 10.00
CA ALA A 400 -0.63 -22.75 8.73
C ALA A 400 -2.10 -23.22 8.68
N VAL A 401 -2.64 -23.30 7.48
CA VAL A 401 -3.97 -23.85 7.22
C VAL A 401 -3.95 -24.60 5.90
N MET A 402 -4.70 -25.68 5.83
CA MET A 402 -4.95 -26.43 4.60
C MET A 402 -6.44 -26.69 4.45
N LEU A 403 -6.93 -26.56 3.23
CA LEU A 403 -8.32 -26.84 2.88
C LEU A 403 -8.38 -28.00 1.90
N ARG A 404 -9.35 -28.89 2.14
CA ARG A 404 -9.72 -29.96 1.20
C ARG A 404 -11.23 -29.96 1.01
N PHE A 405 -11.65 -30.10 -0.25
CA PHE A 405 -13.05 -30.21 -0.63
C PHE A 405 -13.37 -31.67 -0.95
N GLU A 406 -14.46 -32.15 -0.36
CA GLU A 406 -14.98 -33.51 -0.51
C GLU A 406 -16.26 -33.42 -1.35
N MET A 407 -16.25 -34.00 -2.54
CA MET A 407 -17.25 -33.76 -3.59
C MET A 407 -18.18 -34.95 -3.83
N LYS A 408 -18.07 -36.06 -3.07
CA LYS A 408 -18.84 -37.29 -3.31
C LYS A 408 -20.34 -37.04 -3.29
N ASN A 409 -20.86 -36.33 -2.28
CA ASN A 409 -22.31 -36.10 -2.20
C ASN A 409 -22.81 -35.17 -3.31
N LEU A 410 -21.98 -34.20 -3.75
CA LEU A 410 -22.30 -33.38 -4.93
C LEU A 410 -22.38 -34.25 -6.18
N TYR A 411 -21.40 -35.13 -6.39
CA TYR A 411 -21.43 -36.03 -7.54
C TYR A 411 -22.61 -36.99 -7.52
N GLU A 412 -22.95 -37.54 -6.36
CA GLU A 412 -24.15 -38.37 -6.19
C GLU A 412 -25.43 -37.62 -6.60
N LYS A 413 -25.57 -36.34 -6.21
CA LYS A 413 -26.68 -35.49 -6.64
C LYS A 413 -26.73 -35.27 -8.16
N LEU A 414 -25.57 -35.22 -8.80
CA LEU A 414 -25.43 -35.05 -10.25
C LEU A 414 -25.47 -36.37 -11.03
N GLY A 415 -25.64 -37.52 -10.35
CA GLY A 415 -25.59 -38.84 -10.98
C GLY A 415 -24.19 -39.27 -11.43
N ILE A 416 -23.13 -38.60 -10.96
CA ILE A 416 -21.74 -38.89 -11.31
C ILE A 416 -21.16 -39.91 -10.31
N LYS A 417 -20.60 -41.00 -10.82
CA LYS A 417 -19.89 -42.01 -10.04
C LYS A 417 -18.42 -42.05 -10.43
N LYS A 418 -17.52 -42.03 -9.45
CA LYS A 418 -16.09 -42.29 -9.66
C LYS A 418 -15.73 -43.62 -9.03
N GLU A 419 -15.06 -44.47 -9.78
CA GLU A 419 -14.49 -45.72 -9.25
C GLU A 419 -13.04 -45.48 -8.84
N ARG A 420 -12.70 -45.87 -7.60
CA ARG A 420 -11.34 -45.73 -7.08
C ARG A 420 -10.54 -46.98 -7.42
N ILE A 421 -9.58 -46.86 -8.33
CA ILE A 421 -8.63 -47.92 -8.68
C ILE A 421 -7.22 -47.46 -8.29
N GLY A 422 -6.45 -48.32 -7.62
CA GLY A 422 -5.04 -48.09 -7.28
C GLY A 422 -4.63 -48.63 -5.90
N PHE A 423 -3.32 -48.67 -5.67
CA PHE A 423 -2.70 -49.34 -4.51
C PHE A 423 -2.09 -48.39 -3.47
N TYR A 424 -2.20 -47.07 -3.68
CA TYR A 424 -1.53 -46.09 -2.83
C TYR A 424 -2.27 -45.89 -1.48
N PRO A 425 -1.60 -46.10 -0.32
CA PRO A 425 -2.25 -46.05 1.00
C PRO A 425 -2.89 -44.71 1.38
N HIS A 426 -2.43 -43.60 0.78
CA HIS A 426 -2.90 -42.24 1.04
C HIS A 426 -3.58 -41.61 -0.19
N ARG A 427 -4.13 -42.44 -1.09
CA ARG A 427 -4.76 -41.98 -2.34
C ARG A 427 -5.97 -41.08 -2.10
N ASP A 428 -6.64 -41.26 -0.97
CA ASP A 428 -7.76 -40.44 -0.51
C ASP A 428 -7.39 -38.97 -0.30
N ILE A 429 -6.13 -38.64 0.03
CA ILE A 429 -5.64 -37.26 0.08
C ILE A 429 -5.72 -36.59 -1.29
N LEU A 430 -5.36 -37.33 -2.34
CA LEU A 430 -5.29 -36.85 -3.72
C LEU A 430 -6.63 -36.93 -4.47
N SER A 431 -7.69 -37.34 -3.78
CA SER A 431 -9.00 -37.56 -4.36
C SER A 431 -10.02 -36.71 -3.63
N GLU A 432 -10.77 -35.89 -4.35
CA GLU A 432 -11.96 -35.20 -3.83
C GLU A 432 -13.16 -36.13 -3.62
N TYR A 433 -13.11 -37.34 -4.20
CA TYR A 433 -14.23 -38.29 -4.20
C TYR A 433 -14.36 -39.12 -2.92
N GLY A 434 -14.79 -38.53 -1.79
CA GLY A 434 -15.05 -39.23 -0.52
C GLY A 434 -14.12 -38.79 0.62
N LYS A 435 -14.50 -39.15 1.86
CA LYS A 435 -13.76 -38.79 3.08
C LYS A 435 -12.34 -39.36 3.13
N LEU A 436 -11.49 -38.71 3.92
CA LEU A 436 -10.19 -39.25 4.30
C LEU A 436 -10.33 -40.42 5.28
N SER A 437 -9.41 -41.37 5.17
CA SER A 437 -9.12 -42.37 6.19
C SER A 437 -8.47 -41.72 7.41
N PRO A 438 -8.60 -42.30 8.61
CA PRO A 438 -7.95 -41.78 9.82
C PRO A 438 -6.44 -41.61 9.67
N LYS A 439 -5.78 -42.51 8.93
CA LYS A 439 -4.32 -42.47 8.68
C LYS A 439 -3.94 -41.25 7.84
N SER A 440 -4.71 -40.97 6.78
CA SER A 440 -4.50 -39.79 5.92
C SER A 440 -4.84 -38.48 6.63
N GLU A 441 -5.89 -38.47 7.46
CA GLU A 441 -6.24 -37.31 8.28
C GLU A 441 -5.11 -36.97 9.27
N GLN A 442 -4.57 -37.97 9.97
CA GLN A 442 -3.43 -37.77 10.87
C GLN A 442 -2.17 -37.30 10.13
N PHE A 443 -1.92 -37.83 8.93
CA PHE A 443 -0.83 -37.37 8.08
C PHE A 443 -0.95 -35.87 7.78
N LEU A 444 -2.11 -35.42 7.30
CA LEU A 444 -2.34 -34.01 6.98
C LEU A 444 -2.24 -33.09 8.19
N LYS A 445 -2.75 -33.52 9.36
CA LYS A 445 -2.58 -32.76 10.61
C LYS A 445 -1.10 -32.57 10.95
N ARG A 446 -0.27 -33.60 10.80
CA ARG A 446 1.18 -33.50 11.02
C ARG A 446 1.85 -32.54 10.04
N GLU A 447 1.49 -32.58 8.75
CA GLU A 447 2.07 -31.67 7.75
C GLU A 447 1.71 -30.19 8.01
N VAL A 448 0.49 -29.92 8.47
CA VAL A 448 0.08 -28.57 8.87
C VAL A 448 0.87 -28.09 10.10
N LEU A 449 1.08 -28.96 11.09
CA LEU A 449 1.92 -28.64 12.25
C LEU A 449 3.38 -28.45 11.87
N HIS A 450 3.93 -29.29 10.98
CA HIS A 450 5.29 -29.11 10.46
C HIS A 450 5.47 -27.75 9.77
N SER A 451 4.53 -27.38 8.90
CA SER A 451 4.54 -26.06 8.24
C SER A 451 4.49 -24.91 9.24
N ARG A 452 3.69 -25.04 10.31
CA ARG A 452 3.66 -24.09 11.43
C ARG A 452 5.01 -24.02 12.14
N ASP A 453 5.63 -25.14 12.44
CA ASP A 453 6.88 -25.19 13.19
C ASP A 453 8.03 -24.55 12.42
N VAL A 454 8.07 -24.75 11.10
CA VAL A 454 8.99 -24.02 10.21
C VAL A 454 8.73 -22.51 10.31
N PHE A 455 7.48 -22.05 10.24
CA PHE A 455 7.17 -20.63 10.40
C PHE A 455 7.58 -20.10 11.79
N TYR A 456 7.28 -20.83 12.86
CA TYR A 456 7.72 -20.46 14.21
C TYR A 456 9.25 -20.35 14.28
N SER A 457 10.00 -21.23 13.62
CA SER A 457 11.46 -21.12 13.56
C SER A 457 11.93 -19.83 12.90
N ARG A 458 11.29 -19.39 11.80
CA ARG A 458 11.66 -18.13 11.12
C ARG A 458 11.36 -16.90 11.97
N VAL A 459 10.22 -16.91 12.67
CA VAL A 459 9.83 -15.80 13.55
C VAL A 459 10.74 -15.74 14.78
N THR A 460 11.02 -16.87 15.41
CA THR A 460 11.89 -16.93 16.61
C THR A 460 13.33 -16.53 16.29
N GLU A 461 13.86 -16.94 15.12
CA GLU A 461 15.16 -16.46 14.62
C GLU A 461 15.16 -14.93 14.41
N ALA A 462 14.17 -14.40 13.70
CA ALA A 462 14.12 -12.99 13.34
C ALA A 462 13.85 -12.06 14.54
N ARG A 463 12.97 -12.47 15.45
CA ARG A 463 12.49 -11.64 16.57
C ARG A 463 13.14 -11.98 17.91
N LYS A 464 14.05 -12.96 17.94
CA LYS A 464 14.78 -13.38 19.15
C LYS A 464 13.85 -13.71 20.32
N THR A 465 12.74 -14.39 20.04
CA THR A 465 11.77 -14.87 21.03
C THR A 465 11.79 -16.41 21.10
N SER A 466 11.18 -16.98 22.15
CA SER A 466 11.05 -18.44 22.27
C SER A 466 9.79 -18.95 21.57
N THR A 467 9.82 -20.19 21.08
CA THR A 467 8.64 -20.85 20.50
C THR A 467 7.46 -20.90 21.47
N LYS A 468 7.73 -21.13 22.76
CA LYS A 468 6.72 -21.19 23.81
C LYS A 468 6.00 -19.86 24.00
N GLU A 469 6.76 -18.76 24.03
CA GLU A 469 6.18 -17.42 24.14
C GLU A 469 5.40 -17.04 22.87
N LEU A 470 5.99 -17.31 21.71
CA LEU A 470 5.35 -17.10 20.41
C LEU A 470 3.99 -17.82 20.37
N GLU A 471 3.94 -19.12 20.63
CA GLU A 471 2.71 -19.90 20.59
C GLU A 471 1.65 -19.40 21.58
N ALA A 472 2.06 -19.09 22.81
CA ALA A 472 1.13 -18.69 23.87
C ALA A 472 0.44 -17.33 23.63
N LYS A 473 1.12 -16.38 22.96
CA LYS A 473 0.65 -14.99 22.88
C LYS A 473 0.46 -14.47 21.46
N TRP A 474 1.35 -14.83 20.54
CA TRP A 474 1.50 -14.15 19.25
C TRP A 474 1.29 -15.07 18.04
N GLY A 475 1.20 -16.38 18.28
CA GLY A 475 1.00 -17.44 17.31
C GLY A 475 -0.44 -17.92 17.20
N GLU A 476 -0.60 -19.20 16.84
CA GLU A 476 -1.88 -19.88 16.63
C GLU A 476 -2.81 -19.23 15.59
N GLY A 477 -2.25 -18.41 14.70
CA GLY A 477 -2.98 -17.71 13.66
C GLY A 477 -3.61 -16.38 14.06
N ARG A 478 -3.33 -15.84 15.26
CA ARG A 478 -3.86 -14.52 15.72
C ARG A 478 -3.36 -13.38 14.83
N VAL A 479 -4.23 -12.40 14.58
CA VAL A 479 -3.90 -11.13 13.91
C VAL A 479 -3.89 -9.99 14.90
N PHE A 480 -3.06 -8.98 14.62
CA PHE A 480 -2.84 -7.84 15.50
C PHE A 480 -2.60 -6.57 14.68
N LEU A 481 -2.80 -5.41 15.31
CA LEU A 481 -2.33 -4.16 14.72
C LEU A 481 -0.82 -4.02 14.85
N GLY A 482 -0.24 -3.27 13.92
CA GLY A 482 1.19 -2.95 13.87
C GLY A 482 1.63 -2.29 15.18
N GLU A 483 0.84 -1.39 15.74
CA GLU A 483 1.17 -0.76 17.03
C GLU A 483 1.24 -1.75 18.19
N THR A 484 0.32 -2.72 18.24
CA THR A 484 0.33 -3.79 19.24
C THR A 484 1.57 -4.68 19.08
N PHE A 485 1.91 -5.06 17.84
CA PHE A 485 3.10 -5.85 17.54
C PHE A 485 4.42 -5.12 17.77
N ARG A 486 4.46 -3.80 17.54
CA ARG A 486 5.61 -2.95 17.88
C ARG A 486 5.86 -2.95 19.37
N LYS A 487 4.82 -2.72 20.19
CA LYS A 487 4.94 -2.77 21.66
C LYS A 487 5.42 -4.13 22.16
N ALA A 488 5.08 -5.20 21.44
CA ALA A 488 5.51 -6.57 21.74
C ALA A 488 6.90 -6.94 21.20
N GLY A 489 7.57 -6.07 20.44
CA GLY A 489 8.88 -6.35 19.84
C GLY A 489 8.86 -7.21 18.57
N PHE A 490 7.69 -7.43 17.97
CA PHE A 490 7.52 -8.15 16.70
C PHE A 490 7.62 -7.22 15.47
N LEU A 491 7.48 -5.91 15.67
CA LEU A 491 7.93 -4.87 14.73
C LEU A 491 8.99 -4.01 15.41
N ASP A 492 9.94 -3.49 14.63
CA ASP A 492 11.02 -2.63 15.10
C ASP A 492 10.53 -1.18 15.32
N SER A 493 9.69 -0.64 14.44
CA SER A 493 8.99 0.62 14.69
C SER A 493 7.69 0.77 13.89
N CYS A 494 6.83 1.67 14.36
CA CYS A 494 5.75 2.24 13.56
C CYS A 494 6.23 3.59 13.02
N SER A 495 6.42 3.71 11.70
CA SER A 495 7.03 4.89 11.07
C SER A 495 6.47 5.10 9.66
N SER A 496 6.43 6.34 9.19
CA SER A 496 6.03 6.68 7.82
C SER A 496 7.10 6.25 6.83
N VAL A 497 6.73 6.02 5.57
CA VAL A 497 7.70 5.65 4.54
C VAL A 497 8.80 6.70 4.37
N LEU A 498 8.48 7.98 4.58
CA LEU A 498 9.45 9.08 4.52
C LEU A 498 10.46 9.05 5.68
N GLU A 499 10.03 8.61 6.87
CA GLU A 499 10.91 8.37 8.02
C GLU A 499 11.80 7.14 7.78
N ILE A 500 11.27 6.07 7.19
CA ILE A 500 12.07 4.90 6.80
C ILE A 500 13.15 5.29 5.79
N LEU A 501 12.81 6.06 4.76
CA LEU A 501 13.81 6.54 3.79
C LEU A 501 14.84 7.47 4.42
N GLN A 502 14.45 8.28 5.41
CA GLN A 502 15.37 9.11 6.16
C GLN A 502 16.32 8.25 7.01
N LYS A 503 15.82 7.22 7.70
CA LYS A 503 16.63 6.26 8.44
C LYS A 503 17.63 5.54 7.53
N VAL A 504 17.18 5.04 6.38
CA VAL A 504 18.06 4.39 5.40
C VAL A 504 19.18 5.33 4.93
N LYS A 505 18.85 6.61 4.68
CA LYS A 505 19.86 7.63 4.33
C LYS A 505 20.91 7.80 5.44
N GLU A 506 20.48 7.81 6.70
CA GLU A 506 21.36 7.93 7.88
C GLU A 506 22.23 6.68 8.07
N ASP A 507 21.66 5.48 7.93
CA ASP A 507 22.37 4.21 7.98
C ASP A 507 23.45 4.10 6.89
N LEU A 508 23.16 4.64 5.70
CA LEU A 508 24.11 4.75 4.59
C LEU A 508 25.13 5.88 4.75
N LYS A 509 25.02 6.70 5.82
CA LYS A 509 25.86 7.89 6.07
C LYS A 509 25.94 8.82 4.86
N ALA A 510 24.82 8.96 4.16
CA ALA A 510 24.76 9.69 2.90
C ALA A 510 24.09 11.07 3.09
N GLU A 511 24.62 12.10 2.44
CA GLU A 511 23.95 13.42 2.42
C GLU A 511 22.66 13.40 1.58
N LYS A 512 22.67 12.60 0.51
CA LYS A 512 21.56 12.41 -0.43
C LYS A 512 21.44 10.93 -0.79
N ILE A 513 20.23 10.52 -1.14
CA ILE A 513 19.93 9.19 -1.69
C ILE A 513 19.05 9.37 -2.93
N ASP A 514 19.24 8.51 -3.94
CA ASP A 514 18.37 8.41 -5.12
C ASP A 514 17.31 7.34 -4.83
N VAL A 515 16.05 7.74 -4.66
CA VAL A 515 14.96 6.82 -4.34
C VAL A 515 14.23 6.40 -5.61
N ARG A 516 14.13 5.10 -5.85
CA ARG A 516 13.42 4.55 -7.02
C ARG A 516 12.35 3.56 -6.60
N TYR A 517 11.12 3.83 -7.02
CA TYR A 517 10.01 2.89 -6.93
C TYR A 517 10.09 1.90 -8.09
N LEU A 518 10.01 0.60 -7.80
CA LEU A 518 9.99 -0.47 -8.82
C LEU A 518 8.62 -1.17 -8.85
N PRO A 519 7.57 -0.52 -9.37
CA PRO A 519 6.24 -1.12 -9.46
C PRO A 519 6.22 -2.28 -10.46
N GLY A 520 5.30 -3.22 -10.24
CA GLY A 520 4.96 -4.21 -11.26
C GLY A 520 4.35 -3.53 -12.50
N THR A 521 4.38 -4.21 -13.65
CA THR A 521 3.75 -3.71 -14.88
C THR A 521 2.38 -4.35 -15.10
N TYR A 522 1.35 -3.55 -15.32
CA TYR A 522 0.01 -4.00 -15.73
C TYR A 522 -0.08 -3.98 -17.26
N ASN A 523 -0.07 -5.17 -17.86
CA ASN A 523 0.04 -5.33 -19.30
C ASN A 523 -1.29 -5.75 -19.96
N TRP A 524 -1.30 -5.85 -21.29
CA TRP A 524 -2.49 -6.22 -22.07
C TRP A 524 -3.08 -7.59 -21.69
N LYS A 525 -2.23 -8.54 -21.29
CA LYS A 525 -2.68 -9.86 -20.86
C LYS A 525 -3.37 -9.78 -19.50
N ASP A 526 -2.84 -9.00 -18.56
CA ASP A 526 -3.50 -8.72 -17.28
C ASP A 526 -4.89 -8.12 -17.52
N PHE A 527 -4.98 -7.11 -18.40
CA PHE A 527 -6.24 -6.48 -18.78
C PHE A 527 -7.27 -7.48 -19.35
N ILE A 528 -6.89 -8.31 -20.32
CA ILE A 528 -7.79 -9.33 -20.87
C ILE A 528 -8.24 -10.30 -19.78
N GLN A 529 -7.31 -10.76 -18.93
CA GLN A 529 -7.63 -11.71 -17.88
C GLN A 529 -8.57 -11.12 -16.82
N ASP A 530 -8.38 -9.86 -16.43
CA ASP A 530 -9.26 -9.15 -15.51
C ASP A 530 -10.65 -8.87 -16.11
N MET A 531 -10.76 -8.80 -17.44
CA MET A 531 -12.06 -8.75 -18.11
C MET A 531 -12.73 -10.12 -18.29
N LYS A 532 -12.01 -11.25 -18.17
CA LYS A 532 -12.61 -12.59 -18.33
C LYS A 532 -13.77 -12.91 -17.37
N PRO A 533 -13.87 -12.39 -16.13
CA PRO A 533 -15.08 -12.51 -15.32
C PRO A 533 -16.32 -11.86 -15.96
N GLY A 534 -16.15 -10.90 -16.88
CA GLY A 534 -17.23 -10.26 -17.65
C GLY A 534 -17.38 -10.77 -19.09
N LEU A 535 -16.30 -11.24 -19.72
CA LEU A 535 -16.29 -11.67 -21.13
C LEU A 535 -16.75 -13.13 -21.37
N GLN A 536 -16.93 -13.95 -20.33
CA GLN A 536 -17.67 -15.21 -20.48
C GLN A 536 -19.14 -15.00 -20.90
N SER A 537 -19.66 -13.76 -20.82
CA SER A 537 -20.98 -13.41 -21.34
C SER A 537 -21.00 -13.06 -22.84
N ILE A 538 -19.86 -12.84 -23.49
CA ILE A 538 -19.78 -12.49 -24.92
C ILE A 538 -18.62 -13.23 -25.56
N GLY A 539 -18.91 -14.34 -26.24
CA GLY A 539 -17.94 -15.21 -26.90
C GLY A 539 -17.28 -14.57 -28.12
N LEU A 540 -16.32 -13.67 -27.91
CA LEU A 540 -15.50 -13.08 -28.97
C LEU A 540 -14.01 -13.39 -28.74
N ASN A 541 -13.45 -14.29 -29.54
CA ASN A 541 -12.02 -14.38 -29.78
C ASN A 541 -11.64 -13.34 -30.84
N LEU A 542 -10.80 -12.37 -30.49
CA LEU A 542 -10.26 -11.40 -31.47
C LEU A 542 -8.73 -11.55 -31.62
N PRO A 543 -8.20 -11.36 -32.84
CA PRO A 543 -6.83 -11.68 -33.19
C PRO A 543 -5.84 -10.58 -32.76
N PHE A 544 -4.63 -11.01 -32.39
CA PHE A 544 -3.51 -10.14 -32.01
C PHE A 544 -3.02 -9.32 -33.21
N TRP A 545 -2.86 -8.00 -33.04
CA TRP A 545 -2.24 -7.12 -34.05
C TRP A 545 -1.03 -6.37 -33.45
N ASN A 546 0.08 -6.39 -34.19
CA ASN A 546 1.33 -5.71 -33.87
C ASN A 546 1.40 -4.37 -34.63
N GLY A 547 1.18 -3.25 -33.94
CA GLY A 547 1.28 -1.90 -34.49
C GLY A 547 2.26 -1.01 -33.69
N LYS A 548 3.10 -0.24 -34.40
CA LYS A 548 4.12 0.67 -33.84
C LYS A 548 3.50 1.91 -33.15
N ASN A 549 4.16 2.39 -32.08
CA ASN A 549 3.78 3.57 -31.28
C ASN A 549 3.87 4.90 -32.06
N PRO A 550 2.90 5.82 -31.91
CA PRO A 550 3.09 7.24 -32.21
C PRO A 550 3.52 8.07 -30.99
N LYS A 551 4.04 9.28 -31.26
CA LYS A 551 4.72 10.20 -30.33
C LYS A 551 3.77 10.98 -29.40
N TYR A 552 4.31 11.32 -28.24
CA TYR A 552 3.78 12.13 -27.13
C TYR A 552 3.30 13.56 -27.51
N ASN A 553 2.19 14.01 -26.91
CA ASN A 553 1.59 15.35 -27.00
C ASN A 553 1.62 16.02 -25.59
N PRO A 554 2.05 17.29 -25.40
CA PRO A 554 2.48 17.80 -24.09
C PRO A 554 1.43 18.62 -23.30
N ASN A 555 0.13 18.46 -23.55
CA ASN A 555 -0.93 19.24 -22.87
C ASN A 555 -1.81 18.41 -21.92
N GLU A 556 -1.18 17.54 -21.13
CA GLU A 556 -1.83 16.74 -20.07
C GLU A 556 -1.55 17.32 -18.68
N VAL A 557 -2.50 17.15 -17.75
CA VAL A 557 -2.46 17.70 -16.40
C VAL A 557 -1.31 17.04 -15.64
N LEU A 558 -0.37 17.84 -15.14
CA LEU A 558 0.81 17.33 -14.44
C LEU A 558 0.44 16.88 -13.02
N TYR A 559 0.35 15.57 -12.80
CA TYR A 559 0.33 15.02 -11.44
C TYR A 559 1.67 15.25 -10.73
N LEU A 560 1.61 15.38 -9.40
CA LEU A 560 2.80 15.56 -8.58
C LEU A 560 3.77 14.37 -8.67
N SER A 561 3.31 13.19 -9.13
CA SER A 561 4.14 12.01 -9.42
C SER A 561 5.19 12.22 -10.51
N ASP A 562 4.84 12.94 -11.59
CA ASP A 562 5.79 13.25 -12.68
C ASP A 562 6.85 14.26 -12.23
N ILE A 563 6.50 15.11 -11.26
CA ILE A 563 7.44 16.03 -10.62
C ILE A 563 8.26 15.29 -9.58
N ALA A 564 7.63 14.38 -8.81
CA ALA A 564 8.26 13.65 -7.73
C ALA A 564 9.31 12.66 -8.19
N SER A 565 9.10 11.95 -9.30
CA SER A 565 10.13 11.12 -9.94
C SER A 565 11.34 11.93 -10.44
N GLU A 566 11.16 13.24 -10.70
CA GLU A 566 12.25 14.19 -10.98
C GLU A 566 12.76 14.95 -9.73
N LEU A 567 12.03 14.93 -8.61
CA LEU A 567 12.41 15.51 -7.31
C LEU A 567 13.10 14.49 -6.40
N SER A 568 12.92 13.19 -6.65
CA SER A 568 13.53 12.08 -5.91
C SER A 568 15.01 11.83 -6.28
N GLN A 569 15.47 12.45 -7.38
CA GLN A 569 16.89 12.62 -7.75
C GLN A 569 17.43 13.93 -7.17
#